data_AF-A0A9D7GFS3-F1
#
_entry.id   AF-A0A9D7GFS3-F1
#
_cell.length_a   1.000
_cell.length_b   1.000
_cell.length_c   1.000
_cell.angle_alpha   90.00
_cell.angle_beta   90.00
_cell.angle_gamma   90.00
#
_symmetry.space_group_name_H-M   'P 1'
#
loop_
_entity.id
_entity.type
_entity.pdbx_description
1 polymer ?
#
loop_
_entity_poly.entity_id
_entity_poly.type
_entity_poly.pdbx_seq_one_letter_code
_entity_poly.pdbx_strand_id
1 'polypeptide(L)'
;MGFPFGITLNTKGKVKVDLELVPFMNPYIYSDLPYNIHLLYHPGILYPLKGGWTLGFRAAFEIGQGQFGFTPLINKAFKNKNDSVFFIELVFPGRFGPEKSSGYTQLGGIHVGLGF
;
A
#
# COMPACT_ATOMS: atom_id res chain seq x y z
N MET A 1 2.61 -5.91 12.09
CA MET A 1 3.53 -4.92 11.48
C MET A 1 3.76 -5.30 10.03
N GLY A 2 3.69 -4.34 9.10
CA GLY A 2 3.88 -4.58 7.66
C GLY A 2 5.15 -3.92 7.13
N PHE A 3 5.82 -4.57 6.19
CA PHE A 3 7.06 -4.10 5.58
C PHE A 3 6.88 -3.87 4.07
N PRO A 4 6.31 -2.73 3.65
CA PRO A 4 5.98 -2.52 2.25
C PRO A 4 7.23 -2.35 1.39
N PHE A 5 7.25 -3.02 0.26
CA PHE A 5 8.19 -2.77 -0.83
C PHE A 5 7.46 -2.95 -2.16
N GLY A 6 7.93 -2.27 -3.20
CA GLY A 6 7.22 -2.28 -4.47
C GLY A 6 8.05 -1.86 -5.65
N ILE A 7 7.46 -2.06 -6.82
CA ILE A 7 8.02 -1.67 -8.11
C ILE A 7 6.96 -0.85 -8.85
N THR A 8 7.33 0.35 -9.26
CA THR A 8 6.51 1.20 -10.12
C THR A 8 7.11 1.27 -11.51
N LEU A 9 6.32 0.95 -12.53
CA LEU A 9 6.68 1.01 -13.94
C LEU A 9 6.01 2.19 -14.62
N ASN A 10 6.81 3.05 -15.28
CA ASN A 10 6.28 4.11 -16.11
C ASN A 10 5.69 3.52 -17.39
N THR A 11 4.45 3.87 -17.73
CA THR A 11 3.87 3.53 -19.04
C THR A 11 4.19 4.62 -20.06
N LYS A 12 3.83 4.40 -21.33
CA LYS A 12 3.91 5.45 -22.36
C LYS A 12 2.97 6.63 -22.09
N GLY A 13 1.91 6.42 -21.29
CA GLY A 13 0.94 7.44 -20.93
C GLY A 13 1.26 8.13 -19.59
N LYS A 14 0.27 8.88 -19.09
CA LYS A 14 0.39 9.51 -17.76
C LYS A 14 0.25 8.52 -16.61
N VAL A 15 -0.39 7.38 -16.83
CA VAL A 15 -0.57 6.36 -15.80
C VAL A 15 0.73 5.59 -15.58
N LYS A 16 1.03 5.23 -14.34
CA LYS A 16 2.07 4.28 -13.99
C LYS A 16 1.41 3.01 -13.45
N VAL A 17 2.02 1.87 -13.71
CA VAL A 17 1.63 0.61 -13.08
C VAL A 17 2.46 0.45 -11.83
N ASP A 18 1.83 0.06 -10.75
CA ASP A 18 2.46 -0.08 -9.44
C ASP A 18 2.17 -1.48 -8.90
N LEU A 19 3.16 -2.08 -8.27
CA LEU A 19 2.97 -3.32 -7.53
C LEU A 19 3.65 -3.19 -6.19
N GLU A 20 2.87 -3.26 -5.12
CA GLU A 20 3.36 -3.29 -3.75
C GLU A 20 3.12 -4.67 -3.14
N LEU A 21 4.14 -5.18 -2.46
CA LEU A 21 4.13 -6.41 -1.68
C LEU A 21 4.38 -6.02 -0.23
N VAL A 22 3.48 -6.44 0.66
CA VAL A 22 3.62 -6.13 2.09
C VAL A 22 3.58 -7.44 2.88
N PRO A 23 4.73 -8.00 3.24
CA PRO A 23 4.80 -9.04 4.24
C PRO A 23 4.35 -8.44 5.58
N PHE A 24 3.36 -9.07 6.17
CA PHE A 24 2.89 -8.75 7.51
C PHE A 24 3.35 -9.82 8.47
N MET A 25 3.86 -9.37 9.62
CA MET A 25 4.11 -10.20 10.78
C MET A 25 3.23 -9.70 11.91
N ASN A 26 2.36 -10.56 12.40
CA ASN A 26 1.54 -10.32 13.58
C ASN A 26 2.15 -11.09 14.76
N PRO A 27 3.05 -10.45 15.53
CA PRO A 27 3.53 -11.04 16.75
C PRO A 27 2.36 -10.98 17.74
N TYR A 28 1.75 -12.12 18.07
CA TYR A 28 0.77 -12.17 19.15
C TYR A 28 1.51 -12.10 20.49
N ILE A 29 2.11 -10.95 20.80
CA ILE A 29 3.10 -10.75 21.89
C ILE A 29 2.58 -11.19 23.27
N TYR A 30 1.27 -11.30 23.44
CA TYR A 30 0.59 -11.70 24.68
C TYR A 30 -0.21 -13.00 24.56
N SER A 31 0.08 -13.86 23.59
CA SER A 31 -0.55 -15.18 23.45
C SER A 31 0.45 -16.25 23.05
N ASP A 32 0.17 -17.51 23.39
CA ASP A 32 0.96 -18.68 22.96
C ASP A 32 0.74 -19.05 21.47
N LEU A 33 0.04 -18.22 20.70
CA LEU A 33 -0.22 -18.48 19.29
C LEU A 33 1.06 -18.28 18.46
N PRO A 34 1.30 -19.14 17.45
CA PRO A 34 2.38 -18.95 16.49
C PRO A 34 2.28 -17.60 15.80
N TYR A 35 3.43 -17.03 15.39
CA TYR A 35 3.46 -15.82 14.58
C TYR A 35 2.65 -16.01 13.31
N ASN A 36 1.61 -15.18 13.13
CA ASN A 36 0.87 -15.16 11.89
C ASN A 36 1.64 -14.29 10.89
N ILE A 37 2.05 -14.92 9.79
CA ILE A 37 2.72 -14.28 8.67
C ILE A 37 1.81 -14.40 7.46
N HIS A 38 1.53 -13.27 6.80
CA HIS A 38 0.78 -13.25 5.56
C HIS A 38 1.35 -12.22 4.61
N LEU A 39 0.98 -12.32 3.34
CA LEU A 39 1.45 -11.43 2.28
C LEU A 39 0.26 -10.68 1.71
N LEU A 40 0.32 -9.36 1.73
CA LEU A 40 -0.56 -8.52 0.93
C LEU A 40 0.07 -8.31 -0.45
N TYR A 41 -0.61 -8.81 -1.47
CA TYR A 41 -0.34 -8.52 -2.88
C TYR A 41 -1.20 -7.33 -3.31
N HIS A 42 -0.57 -6.23 -3.72
CA HIS A 42 -1.21 -4.93 -3.88
C HIS A 42 -0.93 -4.29 -5.26
N PRO A 43 -1.41 -4.88 -6.38
CA PRO A 43 -1.27 -4.29 -7.70
C PRO A 43 -2.12 -3.04 -7.84
N GLY A 44 -1.61 -2.02 -8.51
CA GLY A 44 -2.30 -0.77 -8.66
C GLY A 44 -1.82 0.07 -9.83
N ILE A 45 -2.42 1.25 -9.88
CA ILE A 45 -2.11 2.28 -10.85
C ILE A 45 -1.92 3.60 -10.13
N LEU A 46 -0.98 4.39 -10.63
CA LEU A 46 -0.69 5.73 -10.15
C LEU A 46 -0.90 6.73 -11.27
N TYR A 47 -1.49 7.87 -10.94
CA TYR A 47 -1.75 8.98 -11.81
C TYR A 47 -1.06 10.23 -11.25
N PRO A 48 0.14 10.56 -11.74
CA PRO A 48 0.88 11.75 -11.34
C PRO A 48 0.14 13.02 -11.75
N LEU A 49 0.01 13.95 -10.82
CA LEU A 49 -0.55 15.28 -10.98
C LEU A 49 0.56 16.33 -10.96
N LYS A 50 0.18 17.59 -11.23
CA LYS A 50 1.11 18.73 -11.13
C LYS A 50 1.53 18.96 -9.67
N GLY A 51 2.70 19.57 -9.51
CA GLY A 51 3.20 19.97 -8.19
C GLY A 51 3.60 18.82 -7.28
N GLY A 52 3.94 17.64 -7.82
CA GLY A 52 4.40 16.49 -7.03
C GLY A 52 3.30 15.71 -6.33
N TRP A 53 2.03 15.98 -6.63
CA TRP A 53 0.92 15.15 -6.19
C TRP A 53 0.76 13.92 -7.08
N THR A 54 0.31 12.80 -6.52
CA THR A 54 -0.03 11.58 -7.26
C THR A 54 -1.28 10.96 -6.65
N LEU A 55 -2.28 10.64 -7.47
CA LEU A 55 -3.41 9.83 -7.04
C LEU A 55 -3.13 8.38 -7.38
N GLY A 56 -3.53 7.45 -6.54
CA GLY A 56 -3.35 6.04 -6.81
C GLY A 56 -4.54 5.22 -6.38
N PHE A 57 -4.62 4.03 -6.95
CA PHE A 57 -5.57 3.02 -6.56
C PHE A 57 -4.88 1.67 -6.68
N ARG A 58 -4.89 0.90 -5.58
CA ARG A 58 -4.35 -0.45 -5.54
C ARG A 58 -5.45 -1.44 -5.16
N ALA A 59 -5.51 -2.58 -5.84
CA ALA A 59 -6.33 -3.73 -5.45
C ALA A 59 -5.55 -4.56 -4.43
N ALA A 60 -6.21 -5.02 -3.37
CA ALA A 60 -5.57 -5.71 -2.26
C ALA A 60 -5.97 -7.18 -2.22
N PHE A 61 -5.00 -8.08 -2.06
CA PHE A 61 -5.23 -9.50 -1.84
C PHE A 61 -4.35 -9.97 -0.68
N GLU A 62 -4.96 -10.37 0.43
CA GLU A 62 -4.24 -10.86 1.62
C GLU A 62 -4.16 -12.38 1.58
N ILE A 63 -3.05 -12.86 1.03
CA ILE A 63 -2.76 -14.27 0.86
C ILE A 63 -2.57 -14.91 2.24
N GLY A 64 -3.39 -15.92 2.53
CA GLY A 64 -3.42 -16.61 3.83
C GLY A 64 -4.44 -16.05 4.82
N GLN A 65 -5.05 -14.89 4.55
CA GLN A 65 -6.13 -14.32 5.37
C GLN A 65 -7.51 -14.46 4.72
N GLY A 66 -7.57 -14.83 3.43
CA GLY A 66 -8.84 -14.95 2.70
C GLY A 66 -9.54 -13.60 2.48
N GLN A 67 -8.79 -12.50 2.55
CA GLN A 67 -9.32 -11.15 2.38
C GLN A 67 -8.91 -10.56 1.03
N PHE A 68 -9.77 -9.72 0.48
CA PHE A 68 -9.48 -8.89 -0.68
C PHE A 68 -10.04 -7.49 -0.46
N GLY A 69 -9.65 -6.54 -1.31
CA GLY A 69 -10.23 -5.22 -1.27
C GLY A 69 -9.48 -4.24 -2.14
N PHE A 70 -9.42 -3.00 -1.69
CA PHE A 70 -8.78 -1.93 -2.43
C PHE A 70 -8.25 -0.84 -1.52
N THR A 71 -7.36 0.00 -2.05
CA THR A 71 -6.73 1.09 -1.33
C THR A 71 -6.53 2.24 -2.30
N PRO A 72 -7.45 3.22 -2.35
CA PRO A 72 -7.13 4.53 -2.87
C PRO A 72 -6.03 5.16 -2.02
N LEU A 73 -5.19 5.94 -2.69
CA LEU A 73 -4.10 6.66 -2.06
C LEU A 73 -3.90 8.02 -2.71
N ILE A 74 -3.36 8.94 -1.92
CA ILE A 74 -2.83 10.21 -2.40
C ILE A 74 -1.42 10.40 -1.85
N ASN A 75 -0.49 10.68 -2.75
CA ASN A 75 0.91 10.86 -2.45
C ASN A 75 1.35 12.29 -2.77
N LYS A 76 2.23 12.84 -1.94
CA LYS A 76 2.91 14.10 -2.15
C LYS A 76 4.41 13.88 -2.07
N ALA A 77 5.08 14.13 -3.19
CA ALA A 77 6.52 14.10 -3.32
C ALA A 77 7.13 15.50 -3.14
N PHE A 78 8.21 15.55 -2.37
CA PHE A 78 9.05 16.71 -2.12
C PHE A 78 10.43 16.42 -2.69
N LYS A 79 10.80 17.12 -3.76
CA LYS A 79 12.13 16.99 -4.37
C LYS A 79 13.14 17.77 -3.54
N ASN A 80 14.21 17.10 -3.13
CA ASN A 80 15.36 17.73 -2.50
C ASN A 80 16.38 18.17 -3.57
N LYS A 81 17.34 19.01 -3.16
CA LYS A 81 18.39 19.54 -4.06
C LYS A 81 19.37 18.49 -4.59
N ASN A 82 19.44 17.31 -3.95
CA ASN A 82 20.41 16.27 -4.25
C ASN A 82 19.78 15.13 -5.08
N ASP A 83 18.78 15.42 -5.90
CA ASP A 83 17.93 14.47 -6.65
C ASP A 83 17.16 13.43 -5.81
N SER A 84 17.32 13.42 -4.48
CA SER A 84 16.49 12.62 -3.59
C SER A 84 15.06 13.16 -3.50
N VAL A 85 14.11 12.25 -3.30
CA VAL A 85 12.69 12.56 -3.19
C VAL A 85 12.18 12.02 -1.86
N PHE A 86 11.71 12.90 -0.99
CA PHE A 86 10.93 12.48 0.16
C PHE A 86 9.45 12.47 -0.21
N PHE A 87 8.69 11.46 0.22
CA PHE A 87 7.25 11.45 -0.01
C PHE A 87 6.46 11.07 1.23
N ILE A 88 5.25 11.60 1.27
CA ILE A 88 4.21 11.22 2.22
C ILE A 88 3.02 10.71 1.40
N GLU A 89 2.49 9.56 1.77
CA GLU A 89 1.34 8.93 1.14
C GLU A 89 0.27 8.64 2.19
N LEU A 90 -0.95 9.09 1.91
CA LEU A 90 -2.14 8.75 2.68
C LEU A 90 -2.85 7.61 1.95
N VAL A 91 -3.11 6.52 2.66
CA VAL A 91 -3.80 5.34 2.12
C VAL A 91 -5.11 5.12 2.86
N PHE A 92 -6.16 4.73 2.15
CA PHE A 92 -7.46 4.42 2.74
C PHE A 92 -7.86 2.99 2.38
N PRO A 93 -7.44 1.98 3.16
CA PRO A 93 -7.68 0.58 2.80
C PRO A 93 -9.11 0.15 3.18
N GLY A 94 -9.85 -0.34 2.19
CA GLY A 94 -11.05 -1.15 2.36
C GLY A 94 -10.69 -2.64 2.22
N ARG A 95 -11.17 -3.47 3.14
CA ARG A 95 -10.98 -4.92 3.13
C ARG A 95 -12.31 -5.64 3.32
N PHE A 96 -12.44 -6.77 2.64
CA PHE A 96 -13.61 -7.66 2.65
C PHE A 96 -13.14 -9.11 2.80
N GLY A 97 -13.92 -9.93 3.49
CA GLY A 97 -13.54 -11.29 3.89
C GLY A 97 -12.89 -11.34 5.28
N PRO A 98 -12.51 -12.53 5.78
CA PRO A 98 -12.66 -13.84 5.13
C PRO A 98 -14.11 -14.35 5.06
N GLU A 99 -15.00 -13.85 5.92
CA GLU A 99 -16.41 -14.21 5.91
C GLU A 99 -17.20 -13.31 4.95
N LYS A 100 -18.29 -13.82 4.39
CA LYS A 100 -19.10 -13.08 3.40
C LYS A 100 -19.69 -11.77 3.95
N SER A 101 -19.83 -11.66 5.27
CA SER A 101 -20.32 -10.48 5.99
C SER A 101 -19.22 -9.61 6.62
N SER A 102 -17.96 -10.04 6.61
CA SER A 102 -16.87 -9.27 7.22
C SER A 102 -16.31 -8.27 6.21
N GLY A 103 -16.87 -7.06 6.21
CA GLY A 103 -16.31 -5.90 5.53
C GLY A 103 -15.88 -4.87 6.56
N TYR A 104 -14.66 -4.37 6.46
CA TYR A 104 -14.22 -3.24 7.26
C TYR A 104 -13.42 -2.24 6.42
N THR A 105 -13.61 -0.97 6.73
CA THR A 105 -12.75 0.09 6.23
C THR A 105 -11.79 0.42 7.35
N GLN A 106 -10.49 0.22 7.14
CA GLN A 106 -9.50 0.72 8.09
C GLN A 106 -9.46 2.25 7.95
N LEU A 107 -9.41 2.95 9.09
CA LEU A 107 -9.54 4.41 9.18
C LEU A 107 -8.47 5.23 8.43
N GLY A 108 -7.47 4.57 7.84
CA GLY A 108 -6.43 5.18 7.03
C GLY A 108 -5.04 4.81 7.54
N GLY A 109 -4.05 4.96 6.66
CA GLY A 109 -2.64 4.75 6.97
C GLY A 109 -1.79 5.89 6.40
N ILE A 110 -0.61 6.08 6.98
CA ILE A 110 0.39 7.01 6.48
C ILE A 110 1.62 6.20 6.10
N HIS A 111 2.05 6.32 4.85
CA HIS A 111 3.35 5.83 4.40
C HIS A 111 4.29 7.02 4.24
N VAL A 112 5.52 6.84 4.66
CA VAL A 112 6.62 7.79 4.43
C VAL A 112 7.75 7.04 3.74
N GLY A 113 8.41 7.69 2.78
CA GLY A 113 9.49 7.05 2.05
C GLY A 113 10.48 8.02 1.44
N LEU A 114 11.62 7.46 1.06
CA LEU A 114 12.74 8.16 0.42
C LEU A 114 13.03 7.47 -0.92
N GLY A 115 13.07 8.24 -1.98
CA GLY A 115 13.56 7.86 -3.31
C GLY A 115 14.93 8.49 -3.55
N PHE A 116 15.79 7.75 -4.25
CA PHE A 116 17.14 8.10 -4.63
C PHE A 116 17.35 7.84 -6.13
#